data_AF-A0A354DK53-F1
#
_entry.id   AF-A0A354DK53-F1
#
_cell.length_a   1.000
_cell.length_b   1.000
_cell.length_c   1.000
_cell.angle_alpha   90.00
_cell.angle_beta   90.00
_cell.angle_gamma   90.00
#
_symmetry.space_group_name_H-M   'P 1'
#
loop_
_entity.id
_entity.type
_entity.pdbx_description
1 polymer ?
#
loop_
_entity_poly.entity_id
_entity_poly.type
_entity_poly.pdbx_seq_one_letter_code
_entity_poly.pdbx_strand_id
1 'polypeptide(L)'
;MKKRVIIPLVTAVAFALGTPMSTYAESSRLQILNQQIKEKEAIKSTEQKELNAISGKVAASESQLASIQKQVANLKAKSQQAEKDQQAAKERVKQREEILKKRISAMYEAGDDSYIDVLLGAKNFGDFVERLEFLKLIVEQDTQILEENKRDIDLIEVKKKEIASSLATVREKEREYEKVARGLNAQKS
;
A
#
# COMPACT_ATOMS: atom_id res chain seq x y z
N MET A 1 -59.40 -49.44 75.60
CA MET A 1 -58.14 -49.67 74.86
C MET A 1 -58.17 -48.93 73.54
N LYS A 2 -57.00 -48.41 73.14
CA LYS A 2 -56.59 -47.73 71.88
C LYS A 2 -56.82 -46.21 71.76
N LYS A 3 -55.68 -45.53 71.62
CA LYS A 3 -55.38 -44.09 71.54
C LYS A 3 -55.51 -43.57 70.10
N ARG A 4 -55.70 -42.25 69.92
CA ARG A 4 -54.80 -41.35 69.16
C ARG A 4 -55.27 -39.89 69.23
N VAL A 5 -54.29 -38.98 69.36
CA VAL A 5 -54.35 -37.51 69.51
C VAL A 5 -53.89 -36.88 68.19
N ILE A 6 -54.37 -35.67 67.81
CA ILE A 6 -53.72 -34.56 67.05
C ILE A 6 -54.72 -33.35 67.05
N ILE A 7 -54.54 -32.33 67.92
CA ILE A 7 -53.96 -30.97 67.75
C ILE A 7 -54.76 -29.99 66.83
N PRO A 8 -55.30 -28.87 67.34
CA PRO A 8 -55.54 -27.67 66.55
C PRO A 8 -54.33 -26.73 66.61
N LEU A 9 -53.73 -26.43 65.45
CA LEU A 9 -52.70 -25.41 65.29
C LEU A 9 -53.38 -24.04 65.26
N VAL A 10 -53.52 -23.42 66.44
CA VAL A 10 -54.01 -22.04 66.56
C VAL A 10 -52.86 -21.09 66.20
N THR A 11 -53.06 -20.35 65.11
CA THR A 11 -52.32 -19.13 64.77
C THR A 11 -52.50 -18.10 65.87
N ALA A 12 -51.43 -17.76 66.58
CA ALA A 12 -51.41 -16.65 67.54
C ALA A 12 -50.39 -15.60 67.08
N VAL A 13 -50.94 -14.55 66.47
CA VAL A 13 -50.29 -13.24 66.36
C VAL A 13 -50.11 -12.71 67.79
N ALA A 14 -48.88 -12.76 68.30
CA ALA A 14 -48.49 -12.11 69.54
C ALA A 14 -47.44 -11.04 69.21
N PHE A 15 -47.94 -9.83 69.02
CA PHE A 15 -47.15 -8.61 68.98
C PHE A 15 -46.67 -8.32 70.41
N ALA A 16 -45.48 -8.83 70.77
CA ALA A 16 -44.77 -8.50 71.99
C ALA A 16 -43.54 -7.66 71.63
N LEU A 17 -43.56 -6.42 72.13
CA LEU A 17 -42.55 -5.38 72.07
C LEU A 17 -41.13 -5.94 72.28
N GLY A 18 -40.33 -6.03 71.20
CA GLY A 18 -38.97 -6.55 71.38
C GLY A 18 -38.14 -6.94 70.17
N THR A 19 -38.45 -6.57 68.92
CA THR A 19 -37.42 -6.67 67.85
C THR A 19 -37.55 -5.58 66.77
N PRO A 20 -37.16 -4.32 67.04
CA PRO A 20 -36.70 -3.46 65.96
C PRO A 20 -35.41 -4.02 65.32
N MET A 21 -34.61 -4.80 66.04
CA MET A 21 -33.23 -5.11 65.64
C MET A 21 -33.07 -6.00 64.40
N SER A 22 -34.03 -6.87 64.06
CA SER A 22 -33.93 -7.80 62.92
C SER A 22 -34.34 -7.17 61.58
N THR A 23 -35.34 -6.30 61.55
CA THR A 23 -35.80 -5.62 60.31
C THR A 23 -34.85 -4.51 59.88
N TYR A 24 -34.20 -3.80 60.81
CA TYR A 24 -33.18 -2.80 60.48
C TYR A 24 -31.90 -3.44 59.94
N ALA A 25 -31.49 -4.61 60.47
CA ALA A 25 -30.32 -5.34 59.97
C ALA A 25 -30.54 -5.86 58.53
N GLU A 26 -31.74 -6.36 58.23
CA GLU A 26 -32.11 -6.85 56.89
C GLU A 26 -32.31 -5.70 55.89
N SER A 27 -32.89 -4.57 56.31
CA SER A 27 -33.00 -3.35 55.49
C SER A 27 -31.62 -2.76 55.16
N SER A 28 -30.71 -2.72 56.14
CA SER A 28 -29.33 -2.27 55.95
C SER A 28 -28.57 -3.19 54.99
N ARG A 29 -28.76 -4.51 55.12
CA ARG A 29 -28.18 -5.51 54.22
C ARG A 29 -28.70 -5.36 52.77
N LEU A 30 -30.00 -5.13 52.59
CA LEU A 30 -30.59 -4.85 51.27
C LEU A 30 -30.04 -3.55 50.66
N GLN A 31 -29.80 -2.53 51.48
CA GLN A 31 -29.24 -1.26 51.02
C GLN A 31 -27.79 -1.43 50.54
N ILE A 32 -26.97 -2.18 51.29
CA ILE A 32 -25.60 -2.54 50.91
C ILE A 32 -25.60 -3.36 49.62
N LEU A 33 -26.49 -4.34 49.48
CA LEU A 33 -26.57 -5.18 48.29
C LEU A 33 -26.97 -4.35 47.06
N ASN A 34 -27.94 -3.45 47.19
CA ASN A 34 -28.34 -2.53 46.11
C ASN A 34 -27.19 -1.58 45.71
N GLN A 35 -26.39 -1.14 46.68
CA GLN A 35 -25.23 -0.30 46.40
C GLN A 35 -24.13 -1.08 45.65
N GLN A 36 -23.87 -2.33 46.05
CA GLN A 36 -22.96 -3.23 45.34
C GLN A 36 -23.46 -3.55 43.92
N ILE A 37 -24.76 -3.71 43.70
CA ILE A 37 -25.34 -3.90 42.36
C ILE A 37 -25.09 -2.66 41.51
N LYS A 38 -25.39 -1.45 42.00
CA LYS A 38 -25.13 -0.21 41.27
C LYS A 38 -23.66 -0.01 40.93
N GLU A 39 -22.77 -0.34 41.87
CA GLU A 39 -21.32 -0.27 41.64
C GLU A 39 -20.89 -1.26 40.55
N LYS A 40 -21.37 -2.51 40.60
CA LYS A 40 -21.12 -3.51 39.54
C LYS A 40 -21.68 -3.10 38.19
N GLU A 41 -22.87 -2.50 38.14
CA GLU A 41 -23.46 -1.97 36.91
C GLU A 41 -22.64 -0.81 36.34
N ALA A 42 -22.13 0.09 37.19
CA ALA A 42 -21.26 1.18 36.79
C ALA A 42 -19.91 0.67 36.24
N ILE A 43 -19.31 -0.34 36.90
CA ILE A 43 -18.09 -1.02 36.42
C ILE A 43 -18.36 -1.67 35.06
N LYS A 44 -19.41 -2.47 34.93
CA LYS A 44 -19.80 -3.11 33.66
C LYS A 44 -20.01 -2.10 32.53
N SER A 45 -20.67 -0.98 32.83
CA SER A 45 -20.89 0.11 31.86
C SER A 45 -19.57 0.75 31.41
N THR A 46 -18.63 0.91 32.34
CA THR A 46 -17.29 1.46 32.06
C THR A 46 -16.47 0.49 31.21
N GLU A 47 -16.41 -0.79 31.60
CA GLU A 47 -15.74 -1.86 30.85
C GLU A 47 -16.32 -1.99 29.43
N GLN A 48 -17.65 -1.89 29.27
CA GLN A 48 -18.27 -1.95 27.95
C GLN A 48 -17.85 -0.77 27.05
N LYS A 49 -17.71 0.44 27.61
CA LYS A 49 -17.21 1.61 26.88
C LYS A 49 -15.75 1.41 26.47
N GLU A 50 -14.92 0.87 27.35
CA GLU A 50 -13.52 0.55 27.06
C GLU A 50 -13.40 -0.51 25.96
N LEU A 51 -14.18 -1.59 26.04
CA LEU A 51 -14.26 -2.62 25.00
C LEU A 51 -14.65 -2.06 23.64
N ASN A 52 -15.66 -1.19 23.61
CA ASN A 52 -16.10 -0.55 22.36
C ASN A 52 -15.00 0.37 21.80
N ALA A 53 -14.31 1.12 22.65
CA ALA A 53 -13.21 1.98 22.25
C ALA A 53 -12.01 1.18 21.71
N ILE A 54 -11.65 0.07 22.36
CA ILE A 54 -10.59 -0.84 21.90
C ILE A 54 -10.98 -1.47 20.56
N SER A 55 -12.20 -1.96 20.43
CA SER A 55 -12.72 -2.55 19.18
C SER A 55 -12.65 -1.54 18.02
N GLY A 56 -12.99 -0.27 18.29
CA GLY A 56 -12.85 0.80 17.29
C GLY A 56 -11.40 1.04 16.87
N LYS A 57 -10.45 1.03 17.81
CA LYS A 57 -9.01 1.17 17.52
C LYS A 57 -8.45 -0.01 16.72
N VAL A 58 -8.89 -1.23 17.04
CA VAL A 58 -8.54 -2.45 16.31
C VAL A 58 -9.02 -2.35 14.86
N ALA A 59 -10.30 -2.01 14.64
CA ALA A 59 -10.86 -1.88 13.30
C ALA A 59 -10.15 -0.77 12.48
N ALA A 60 -9.84 0.37 13.09
CA ALA A 60 -9.09 1.44 12.44
C ALA A 60 -7.68 0.98 12.04
N SER A 61 -6.98 0.26 12.91
CA SER A 61 -5.64 -0.26 12.65
C SER A 61 -5.64 -1.31 11.53
N GLU A 62 -6.62 -2.22 11.51
CA GLU A 62 -6.79 -3.21 10.44
C GLU A 62 -7.07 -2.54 9.09
N SER A 63 -7.93 -1.51 9.07
CA SER A 63 -8.17 -0.70 7.87
C SER A 63 -6.90 0.02 7.40
N GLN A 64 -6.10 0.56 8.31
CA GLN A 64 -4.83 1.19 7.96
C GLN A 64 -3.84 0.18 7.36
N LEU A 65 -3.71 -1.01 7.95
CA LEU A 65 -2.85 -2.08 7.41
C LEU A 65 -3.26 -2.49 6.00
N ALA A 66 -4.57 -2.70 5.76
CA ALA A 66 -5.09 -3.03 4.43
C ALA A 66 -4.81 -1.92 3.40
N SER A 67 -4.96 -0.66 3.80
CA SER A 67 -4.63 0.50 2.96
C SER A 67 -3.15 0.54 2.60
N ILE A 68 -2.26 0.35 3.57
CA ILE A 68 -0.80 0.31 3.34
C ILE A 68 -0.44 -0.84 2.38
N GLN A 69 -0.99 -2.04 2.59
CA GLN A 69 -0.75 -3.18 1.69
C GLN A 69 -1.17 -2.88 0.25
N LYS A 70 -2.34 -2.26 0.05
CA LYS A 70 -2.80 -1.84 -1.28
C LYS A 70 -1.86 -0.81 -1.91
N GLN A 71 -1.39 0.17 -1.13
CA GLN A 71 -0.42 1.15 -1.61
C GLN A 71 0.90 0.50 -2.03
N VAL A 72 1.42 -0.44 -1.22
CA VAL A 72 2.64 -1.19 -1.52
C VAL A 72 2.46 -2.01 -2.80
N ALA A 73 1.36 -2.73 -2.95
CA ALA A 73 1.08 -3.52 -4.16
C ALA A 73 1.03 -2.64 -5.42
N ASN A 74 0.35 -1.49 -5.34
CA ASN A 74 0.29 -0.52 -6.44
C ASN A 74 1.67 0.06 -6.80
N LEU A 75 2.48 0.41 -5.79
CA LEU A 75 3.84 0.92 -6.01
C LEU A 75 4.75 -0.15 -6.64
N LYS A 76 4.66 -1.40 -6.19
CA LYS A 76 5.41 -2.53 -6.78
C LYS A 76 5.02 -2.74 -8.24
N ALA A 77 3.72 -2.71 -8.56
CA ALA A 77 3.24 -2.83 -9.95
C ALA A 77 3.74 -1.67 -10.84
N LYS A 78 3.69 -0.43 -10.35
CA LYS A 78 4.24 0.74 -11.06
C LYS A 78 5.75 0.62 -11.28
N SER A 79 6.50 0.22 -10.27
CA SER A 79 7.95 -0.01 -10.38
C SER A 79 8.27 -1.06 -11.44
N GLN A 80 7.53 -2.17 -11.45
CA GLN A 80 7.72 -3.23 -12.43
C GLN A 80 7.41 -2.76 -13.87
N GLN A 81 6.39 -1.93 -14.05
CA GLN A 81 6.12 -1.33 -15.35
C GLN A 81 7.23 -0.37 -15.77
N ALA A 82 7.71 0.48 -14.85
CA ALA A 82 8.83 1.39 -15.10
C ALA A 82 10.12 0.64 -15.48
N GLU A 83 10.39 -0.51 -14.87
CA GLU A 83 11.52 -1.39 -15.23
C GLU A 83 11.39 -1.95 -16.64
N LYS A 84 10.18 -2.39 -17.03
CA LYS A 84 9.92 -2.87 -18.41
C LYS A 84 10.12 -1.75 -19.43
N ASP A 85 9.58 -0.56 -19.15
CA ASP A 85 9.72 0.61 -20.02
C ASP A 85 11.18 1.01 -20.17
N GLN A 86 11.93 1.01 -19.06
CA GLN A 86 13.36 1.30 -19.04
C GLN A 86 14.15 0.29 -19.87
N GLN A 87 13.85 -1.01 -19.73
CA GLN A 87 14.54 -2.05 -20.49
C GLN A 87 14.23 -1.95 -21.99
N ALA A 88 12.99 -1.67 -22.36
CA ALA A 88 12.62 -1.45 -23.75
C ALA A 88 13.34 -0.23 -24.35
N ALA A 89 13.48 0.86 -23.59
CA ALA A 89 14.24 2.04 -24.01
C ALA A 89 15.73 1.72 -24.21
N LYS A 90 16.36 0.98 -23.28
CA LYS A 90 17.75 0.52 -23.42
C LYS A 90 17.98 -0.31 -24.68
N GLU A 91 17.04 -1.20 -24.99
CA GLU A 91 17.13 -2.03 -26.19
C GLU A 91 17.02 -1.18 -27.46
N ARG A 92 16.09 -0.22 -27.51
CA ARG A 92 15.99 0.72 -28.63
C ARG A 92 17.26 1.54 -28.81
N VAL A 93 17.85 2.03 -27.71
CA VAL A 93 19.13 2.77 -27.76
C VAL A 93 20.23 1.92 -28.37
N LYS A 94 20.41 0.70 -27.87
CA LYS A 94 21.43 -0.23 -28.37
C LYS A 94 21.23 -0.56 -29.85
N GLN A 95 19.99 -0.82 -30.27
CA GLN A 95 19.69 -1.12 -31.68
C GLN A 95 20.03 0.05 -32.59
N ARG A 96 19.66 1.27 -32.20
CA ARG A 96 19.97 2.49 -32.96
C ARG A 96 21.46 2.81 -32.97
N GLU A 97 22.18 2.59 -31.86
CA GLU A 97 23.64 2.72 -31.80
C GLU A 97 24.34 1.77 -32.77
N GLU A 98 23.90 0.50 -32.86
CA GLU A 98 24.47 -0.46 -33.82
C GLU A 98 24.18 -0.08 -35.28
N ILE A 99 22.99 0.50 -35.57
CA ILE A 99 22.67 1.03 -36.90
C ILE A 99 23.61 2.18 -37.26
N LEU A 100 23.73 3.18 -36.38
CA LEU A 100 24.59 4.35 -36.61
C LEU A 100 26.06 3.94 -36.71
N LYS A 101 26.52 3.01 -35.87
CA LYS A 101 27.89 2.47 -35.93
C LYS A 101 28.20 1.83 -37.27
N LYS A 102 27.31 0.96 -37.78
CA LYS A 102 27.47 0.35 -39.11
C LYS A 102 27.51 1.39 -40.22
N ARG A 103 26.67 2.43 -40.14
CA ARG A 103 26.69 3.54 -41.10
C ARG A 103 28.01 4.30 -41.07
N ILE A 104 28.52 4.65 -39.88
CA ILE A 104 29.81 5.32 -39.72
C ILE A 104 30.96 4.43 -40.23
N SER A 105 30.94 3.12 -39.94
CA SER A 105 31.95 2.18 -40.45
C SER A 105 31.91 2.11 -41.98
N ALA A 106 30.73 2.01 -42.59
CA ALA A 106 30.59 2.01 -44.05
C ALA A 106 31.08 3.32 -44.69
N MET A 107 30.80 4.47 -44.06
CA MET A 107 31.32 5.77 -44.49
C MET A 107 32.85 5.83 -44.42
N TYR A 108 33.46 5.25 -43.37
CA TYR A 108 34.90 5.21 -43.21
C TYR A 108 35.57 4.24 -44.21
N GLU A 109 34.97 3.08 -44.44
CA GLU A 109 35.45 2.07 -45.40
C GLU A 109 35.38 2.57 -46.85
N ALA A 110 34.43 3.46 -47.16
CA ALA A 110 34.35 4.10 -48.47
C ALA A 110 35.55 5.03 -48.77
N GLY A 111 36.31 5.48 -47.76
CA GLY A 111 37.53 6.28 -47.95
C GLY A 111 37.29 7.73 -48.39
N ASP A 112 38.32 8.35 -48.99
CA ASP A 112 38.29 9.75 -49.53
C ASP A 112 37.30 9.94 -50.69
N ASP A 113 36.64 8.87 -51.17
CA ASP A 113 35.48 8.94 -52.07
C ASP A 113 34.30 9.55 -51.29
N SER A 114 34.33 10.87 -51.21
CA SER A 114 33.39 11.69 -50.45
C SER A 114 31.96 11.43 -50.91
N TYR A 115 30.95 11.84 -50.13
CA TYR A 115 29.59 12.03 -50.66
C TYR A 115 29.60 12.79 -52.01
N ILE A 116 30.62 13.63 -52.22
CA ILE A 116 30.95 14.27 -53.49
C ILE A 116 31.26 13.27 -54.60
N ASP A 117 32.08 12.23 -54.41
CA ASP A 117 32.39 11.23 -55.44
C ASP A 117 31.20 10.34 -55.79
N VAL A 118 30.35 10.01 -54.81
CA VAL A 118 29.07 9.33 -55.06
C VAL A 118 28.15 10.19 -55.94
N LEU A 119 28.15 11.52 -55.74
CA LEU A 119 27.40 12.46 -56.56
C LEU A 119 28.05 12.69 -57.94
N LEU A 120 29.37 12.80 -58.01
CA LEU A 120 30.12 13.04 -59.25
C LEU A 120 30.21 11.80 -60.15
N GLY A 121 29.99 10.60 -59.61
CA GLY A 121 29.83 9.35 -60.37
C GLY A 121 28.45 9.15 -61.02
N ALA A 122 27.59 10.17 -61.05
CA ALA A 122 26.27 10.10 -61.68
C ALA A 122 26.37 10.03 -63.21
N LYS A 123 25.54 9.17 -63.84
CA LYS A 123 25.54 8.94 -65.29
C LYS A 123 24.89 10.09 -66.08
N ASN A 124 24.02 10.86 -65.44
CA ASN A 124 23.32 12.01 -66.00
C ASN A 124 22.75 12.89 -64.87
N PHE A 125 22.18 14.04 -65.23
CA PHE A 125 21.62 15.00 -64.26
C PHE A 125 20.43 14.43 -63.45
N GLY A 126 19.63 13.53 -64.02
CA GLY A 126 18.56 12.86 -63.29
C GLY A 126 19.10 11.95 -62.18
N ASP A 127 20.07 11.09 -62.52
CA ASP A 127 20.79 10.22 -61.57
C ASP A 127 21.50 11.05 -60.48
N PHE A 128 22.03 12.23 -60.82
CA PHE A 128 22.60 13.15 -59.84
C PHE A 128 21.56 13.67 -58.83
N VAL A 129 20.40 14.13 -59.30
CA VAL A 129 19.33 14.64 -58.42
C VAL A 129 18.79 13.54 -57.53
N GLU A 130 18.56 12.33 -58.07
CA GLU A 130 18.10 11.17 -57.30
C GLU A 130 19.09 10.78 -56.19
N ARG A 131 20.39 10.76 -56.47
CA ARG A 131 21.43 10.50 -55.47
C ARG A 131 21.50 11.59 -54.41
N LEU A 132 21.34 12.85 -54.80
CA LEU A 132 21.31 13.98 -53.87
C LEU A 132 20.11 13.89 -52.91
N GLU A 133 18.92 13.57 -53.43
CA GLU A 133 17.73 13.35 -52.62
C GLU A 133 17.90 12.17 -51.66
N PHE A 134 18.50 11.07 -52.13
CA PHE A 134 18.78 9.91 -51.30
C PHE A 134 19.76 10.20 -50.16
N LEU A 135 20.83 10.96 -50.43
CA LEU A 135 21.78 11.37 -49.39
C LEU A 135 21.15 12.30 -48.36
N LYS A 136 20.31 13.24 -48.78
CA LYS A 136 19.54 14.09 -47.85
C LYS A 136 18.65 13.24 -46.95
N LEU A 137 17.94 12.26 -47.51
CA LEU A 137 17.08 11.36 -46.75
C LEU A 137 17.87 10.55 -45.70
N ILE A 138 19.09 10.09 -46.03
CA ILE A 138 19.95 9.39 -45.07
C ILE A 138 20.32 10.30 -43.89
N VAL A 139 20.77 11.52 -44.18
CA VAL A 139 21.19 12.48 -43.14
C VAL A 139 20.01 12.88 -42.24
N GLU A 140 18.83 13.11 -42.83
CA GLU A 140 17.61 13.37 -42.07
C GLU A 140 17.24 12.19 -41.17
N GLN A 141 17.31 10.96 -41.69
CA GLN A 141 17.04 9.76 -40.91
C GLN A 141 18.05 9.59 -39.76
N ASP A 142 19.35 9.79 -40.00
CA ASP A 142 20.37 9.69 -38.96
C ASP A 142 20.18 10.74 -37.87
N THR A 143 19.82 11.96 -38.27
CA THR A 143 19.47 13.03 -37.32
C THR A 143 18.28 12.63 -36.46
N GLN A 144 17.22 12.10 -37.08
CA GLN A 144 16.04 11.61 -36.36
C GLN A 144 16.40 10.46 -35.39
N ILE A 145 17.24 9.51 -35.82
CA ILE A 145 17.71 8.40 -34.97
C ILE A 145 18.45 8.94 -33.75
N LEU A 146 19.33 9.94 -33.92
CA LEU A 146 20.06 10.56 -32.83
C LEU A 146 19.13 11.29 -31.84
N GLU A 147 18.14 12.02 -32.34
CA GLU A 147 17.14 12.68 -31.50
C GLU A 147 16.30 11.66 -30.73
N GLU A 148 15.85 10.58 -31.38
CA GLU A 148 15.14 9.48 -30.74
C GLU A 148 15.99 8.80 -29.66
N ASN A 149 17.29 8.59 -29.92
CA ASN A 149 18.23 8.05 -28.94
C ASN A 149 18.37 8.95 -27.72
N LYS A 150 18.52 10.26 -27.94
CA LYS A 150 18.59 11.23 -26.85
C LYS A 150 17.32 11.17 -25.98
N ARG A 151 16.14 11.13 -26.60
CA ARG A 151 14.87 11.00 -25.88
C ARG A 151 14.80 9.69 -25.07
N ASP A 152 15.25 8.58 -25.62
CA ASP A 152 15.26 7.30 -24.91
C ASP A 152 16.29 7.27 -23.77
N ILE A 153 17.45 7.90 -23.92
CA ILE A 153 18.44 8.08 -22.84
C ILE A 153 17.84 8.90 -21.69
N ASP A 154 17.18 10.01 -22.00
CA ASP A 154 16.49 10.85 -21.00
C ASP A 154 15.38 10.04 -20.29
N LEU A 155 14.61 9.26 -21.05
CA LEU A 155 13.58 8.38 -20.51
C LEU A 155 14.18 7.32 -19.57
N ILE A 156 15.32 6.70 -19.91
CA ILE A 156 16.00 5.71 -19.07
C ILE A 156 16.36 6.30 -17.70
N GLU A 157 16.87 7.53 -17.66
CA GLU A 157 17.23 8.21 -16.42
C GLU A 157 16.00 8.63 -15.62
N VAL A 158 14.93 9.09 -16.27
CA VAL A 158 13.64 9.36 -15.62
C VAL A 158 13.09 8.08 -14.98
N LYS A 159 13.05 6.97 -15.72
CA LYS A 159 12.55 5.68 -15.20
C LYS A 159 13.41 5.12 -14.08
N LYS A 160 14.74 5.28 -14.15
CA LYS A 160 15.66 4.93 -13.07
C LYS A 160 15.32 5.66 -11.76
N LYS A 161 15.06 6.97 -11.84
CA LYS A 161 14.65 7.79 -10.68
C LYS A 161 13.28 7.38 -10.16
N GLU A 162 12.33 7.10 -11.05
CA GLU A 162 10.98 6.63 -10.70
C GLU A 162 11.03 5.30 -9.92
N ILE A 163 11.84 4.35 -10.38
CA ILE A 163 12.06 3.05 -9.72
C ILE A 163 12.71 3.26 -8.35
N ALA A 164 13.78 4.05 -8.26
CA ALA A 164 14.47 4.32 -7.00
C ALA A 164 13.55 4.98 -5.97
N SER A 165 12.75 5.95 -6.39
CA SER A 165 11.74 6.61 -5.54
C SER A 165 10.67 5.63 -5.09
N SER A 166 10.13 4.82 -6.01
CA SER A 166 9.10 3.81 -5.69
C SER A 166 9.61 2.80 -4.66
N LEU A 167 10.84 2.31 -4.81
CA LEU A 167 11.47 1.39 -3.85
C LEU A 167 11.70 2.04 -2.48
N ALA A 168 12.08 3.31 -2.44
CA ALA A 168 12.23 4.05 -1.18
C ALA A 168 10.87 4.17 -0.45
N THR A 169 9.81 4.56 -1.17
CA THR A 169 8.46 4.67 -0.60
C THR A 169 7.91 3.31 -0.17
N VAL A 170 8.16 2.23 -0.92
CA VAL A 170 7.79 0.87 -0.50
C VAL A 170 8.43 0.52 0.85
N ARG A 171 9.74 0.77 1.01
CA ARG A 171 10.45 0.50 2.28
C ARG A 171 9.94 1.35 3.44
N GLU A 172 9.51 2.57 3.18
CA GLU A 172 8.88 3.42 4.18
C GLU A 172 7.51 2.85 4.60
N LYS A 173 6.69 2.45 3.62
CA LYS A 173 5.37 1.86 3.86
C LYS A 173 5.44 0.51 4.55
N GLU A 174 6.43 -0.32 4.24
CA GLU A 174 6.68 -1.58 4.96
C GLU A 174 7.08 -1.32 6.43
N ARG A 175 7.89 -0.28 6.71
CA ARG A 175 8.18 0.16 8.09
C ARG A 175 6.96 0.71 8.81
N GLU A 176 6.10 1.46 8.13
CA GLU A 176 4.82 1.93 8.67
C GLU A 176 3.91 0.75 9.03
N TYR A 177 3.80 -0.23 8.11
CA TYR A 177 3.05 -1.46 8.31
C TYR A 177 3.51 -2.22 9.57
N GLU A 178 4.82 -2.43 9.73
CA GLU A 178 5.38 -3.12 10.91
C GLU A 178 5.10 -2.39 12.23
N LYS A 179 5.09 -1.05 12.23
CA LYS A 179 4.74 -0.27 13.42
C LYS A 179 3.28 -0.44 13.78
N VAL A 180 2.38 -0.33 12.80
CA VAL A 180 0.93 -0.50 13.03
C VAL A 180 0.61 -1.94 13.44
N ALA A 181 1.23 -2.94 12.81
CA ALA A 181 1.01 -4.35 13.13
C ALA A 181 1.47 -4.69 14.57
N ARG A 182 2.61 -4.16 15.00
CA ARG A 182 3.07 -4.30 16.39
C ARG A 182 2.12 -3.63 17.39
N GLY A 183 1.68 -2.42 17.08
CA GLY A 183 0.70 -1.70 17.91
C GLY A 183 -0.63 -2.45 18.02
N LEU A 184 -1.11 -3.02 16.93
CA LEU A 184 -2.32 -3.84 16.90
C LEU A 184 -2.20 -5.10 17.74
N ASN A 185 -1.08 -5.83 17.64
CA ASN A 185 -0.84 -7.03 18.44
C ASN A 185 -0.77 -6.71 19.94
N ALA A 186 -0.19 -5.56 20.31
CA ALA A 186 -0.19 -5.08 21.69
C ALA A 186 -1.57 -4.65 22.19
N GLN A 187 -2.49 -4.23 21.32
CA GLN A 187 -3.89 -3.93 21.68
C GLN A 187 -4.76 -5.19 21.80
N LYS A 188 -4.36 -6.29 21.17
CA LYS A 188 -5.06 -7.58 21.19
C LYS A 188 -4.58 -8.52 22.30
N SER A 189 -3.42 -8.24 22.90
CA SER A 189 -2.84 -8.99 24.03
C SER A 189 -3.33 -8.42 25.35
#